data_AF-A0A7S3PG41-F1
#
_entry.id   AF-A0A7S3PG41-F1
#
_cell.length_a   1.000
_cell.length_b   1.000
_cell.length_c   1.000
_cell.angle_alpha   90.00
_cell.angle_beta   90.00
_cell.angle_gamma   90.00
#
_symmetry.space_group_name_H-M   'P 1'
#
loop_
_entity.id
_entity.type
_entity.pdbx_description
1 polymer ?
#
loop_
_entity_poly.entity_id
_entity_poly.type
_entity_poly.pdbx_seq_one_letter_code
_entity_poly.pdbx_strand_id
1 'polypeptide(L)'
;MWSLPFPMPWPCGCDVDGESKNELIDDLRTIHELLHDTMFSTSYYQVPPPEKLLQSIRASYGKNDKALFLKKVYDKVSLKLEEREVDVEKLKVVTMIAAGGAPYEAYGLGCRSDEEVEACATSQVTLALEHGFIIDIIPLHFKDFRKHIVSFNVAVAALIFQRLKHQQEMRPGFRTNAILFACKGTLGAALSCYAYSKLGCNESKIGLIGFGTDLSQGFDDIPISSLSRFSILVLNSEDTAVGNDGRTRVEKLLKSLEMTNPVEIYARTKVYDIGKRLDEFGGKNPDHSWYNYMFFNESAMRIRNDVFDEISELLEHTS
;
A
#
# COMPACT_ATOMS: atom_id res chain seq x y z
N MET A 1 17.55 14.88 19.58
CA MET A 1 17.43 14.89 18.11
C MET A 1 16.56 13.69 17.78
N TRP A 2 15.24 13.90 17.69
CA TRP A 2 14.26 12.84 17.52
C TRP A 2 14.20 12.52 16.02
N SER A 3 14.66 11.33 15.62
CA SER A 3 14.39 10.79 14.30
C SER A 3 12.87 10.61 14.19
N LEU A 4 12.27 11.30 13.24
CA LEU A 4 10.82 11.30 13.01
C LEU A 4 10.25 9.88 12.86
N PRO A 5 8.96 9.65 13.20
CA PRO A 5 8.31 8.34 13.08
C PRO A 5 8.00 7.93 11.63
N PHE A 6 8.49 8.64 10.61
CA PHE A 6 8.34 8.25 9.22
C PHE A 6 9.42 7.23 8.85
N PRO A 7 9.09 5.94 8.65
CA PRO A 7 10.00 4.99 8.04
C PRO A 7 10.10 5.37 6.59
N MET A 8 11.25 5.83 6.17
CA MET A 8 11.96 4.87 5.36
C MET A 8 13.37 4.84 5.88
N PRO A 9 13.88 3.70 6.40
CA PRO A 9 15.25 3.39 6.07
C PRO A 9 15.30 3.41 4.55
N TRP A 10 15.84 4.49 3.98
CA TRP A 10 16.22 4.46 2.59
C TRP A 10 17.09 3.21 2.42
N PRO A 11 16.78 2.26 1.50
CA PRO A 11 17.65 1.12 1.20
C PRO A 11 19.06 1.55 0.77
N CYS A 12 19.26 2.86 0.53
CA CYS A 12 20.49 3.52 0.16
C CYS A 12 21.01 4.53 1.21
N GLY A 13 20.39 4.64 2.40
CA GLY A 13 20.81 5.53 3.48
C GLY A 13 21.55 4.82 4.62
N CYS A 14 21.69 3.51 4.53
CA CYS A 14 22.42 2.71 5.48
C CYS A 14 23.67 2.11 4.84
N ASP A 15 24.77 2.87 4.88
CA ASP A 15 26.04 2.30 5.33
C ASP A 15 25.95 1.98 6.84
N VAL A 16 24.89 1.25 7.24
CA VAL A 16 24.67 0.75 8.61
C VAL A 16 24.89 -0.75 8.52
N ASP A 17 26.17 -1.11 8.57
CA ASP A 17 26.72 -2.46 8.78
C ASP A 17 26.25 -3.57 7.81
N GLY A 18 27.04 -4.64 7.72
CA GLY A 18 26.74 -5.79 6.85
C GLY A 18 25.40 -6.49 7.17
N GLU A 19 24.78 -6.19 8.32
CA GLU A 19 23.58 -6.85 8.85
C GLU A 19 22.30 -6.45 8.11
N SER A 20 22.07 -5.16 7.84
CA SER A 20 20.85 -4.69 7.14
C SER A 20 20.75 -5.21 5.69
N LYS A 21 21.90 -5.44 5.04
CA LYS A 21 21.97 -6.02 3.69
C LYS A 21 21.52 -7.49 3.67
N ASN A 22 21.77 -8.23 4.73
CA ASN A 22 21.41 -9.65 4.82
C ASN A 22 19.91 -9.81 5.05
N GLU A 23 19.31 -8.96 5.90
CA GLU A 23 17.87 -9.04 6.21
C GLU A 23 16.97 -8.92 4.96
N LEU A 24 17.12 -7.89 4.12
CA LEU A 24 16.26 -7.72 2.94
C LEU A 24 16.48 -8.80 1.88
N ILE A 25 17.69 -9.37 1.78
CA ILE A 25 17.94 -10.51 0.89
C ILE A 25 17.19 -11.75 1.38
N ASP A 26 17.19 -12.00 2.69
CA ASP A 26 16.50 -13.13 3.30
C ASP A 26 14.97 -12.96 3.19
N ASP A 27 14.47 -11.73 3.35
CA ASP A 27 13.07 -11.41 3.09
C ASP A 27 12.71 -11.63 1.62
N LEU A 28 13.56 -11.20 0.68
CA LEU A 28 13.38 -11.49 -0.75
C LEU A 28 13.37 -12.99 -1.05
N ARG A 29 14.24 -13.79 -0.43
CA ARG A 29 14.24 -15.26 -0.55
C ARG A 29 12.94 -15.85 -0.06
N THR A 30 12.50 -15.43 1.13
CA THR A 30 11.23 -15.87 1.74
C THR A 30 10.05 -15.60 0.81
N ILE A 31 9.93 -14.37 0.30
CA ILE A 31 8.85 -14.00 -0.63
C ILE A 31 8.97 -14.78 -1.94
N HIS A 32 10.18 -14.95 -2.46
CA HIS A 32 10.41 -15.69 -3.69
C HIS A 32 9.97 -17.15 -3.53
N GLU A 33 10.31 -17.81 -2.44
CA GLU A 33 9.85 -19.17 -2.12
C GLU A 33 8.32 -19.25 -2.00
N LEU A 34 7.69 -18.30 -1.32
CA LEU A 34 6.23 -18.28 -1.18
C LEU A 34 5.51 -18.11 -2.51
N LEU A 35 6.11 -17.44 -3.50
CA LEU A 35 5.55 -17.36 -4.85
C LEU A 35 5.33 -18.75 -5.47
N HIS A 36 6.15 -19.74 -5.12
CA HIS A 36 6.00 -21.12 -5.58
C HIS A 36 4.69 -21.77 -5.07
N ASP A 37 4.19 -21.33 -3.92
CA ASP A 37 2.94 -21.83 -3.33
C ASP A 37 1.68 -21.15 -3.92
N THR A 38 1.85 -20.18 -4.83
CA THR A 38 0.73 -19.42 -5.42
C THR A 38 0.36 -19.92 -6.82
N MET A 39 -0.77 -19.45 -7.36
CA MET A 39 -1.15 -19.67 -8.76
C MET A 39 -0.09 -19.16 -9.76
N PHE A 40 0.86 -18.33 -9.31
CA PHE A 40 1.96 -17.78 -10.12
C PHE A 40 3.25 -18.62 -10.05
N SER A 41 3.19 -19.86 -9.55
CA SER A 41 4.35 -20.77 -9.45
C SER A 41 5.12 -20.93 -10.78
N THR A 42 4.43 -20.93 -11.93
CA THR A 42 5.09 -20.99 -13.25
C THR A 42 5.93 -19.74 -13.57
N SER A 43 5.60 -18.61 -12.97
CA SER A 43 6.36 -17.36 -13.11
C SER A 43 7.52 -17.24 -12.11
N TYR A 44 7.65 -18.18 -11.17
CA TYR A 44 8.76 -18.24 -10.21
C TYR A 44 10.13 -18.15 -10.89
N TYR A 45 10.31 -18.90 -11.99
CA TYR A 45 11.57 -18.94 -12.75
C TYR A 45 11.83 -17.67 -13.58
N GLN A 46 10.83 -16.80 -13.72
CA GLN A 46 10.97 -15.50 -14.40
C GLN A 46 11.42 -14.40 -13.45
N VAL A 47 11.39 -14.65 -12.14
CA VAL A 47 11.87 -13.73 -11.12
C VAL A 47 13.40 -13.86 -11.01
N PRO A 48 14.16 -12.76 -11.18
CA PRO A 48 15.60 -12.78 -10.98
C PRO A 48 15.98 -13.25 -9.56
N PRO A 49 17.21 -13.78 -9.38
CA PRO A 49 17.72 -14.10 -8.05
C PRO A 49 17.61 -12.90 -7.08
N PRO A 50 17.35 -13.14 -5.78
CA PRO A 50 17.20 -12.12 -4.75
C PRO A 50 18.29 -11.03 -4.77
N GLU A 51 19.54 -11.38 -5.05
CA GLU A 51 20.65 -10.43 -5.12
C GLU A 51 20.49 -9.43 -6.28
N LYS A 52 19.95 -9.87 -7.42
CA LYS A 52 19.64 -8.99 -8.56
C LYS A 52 18.40 -8.13 -8.29
N LEU A 53 17.42 -8.65 -7.57
CA LEU A 53 16.27 -7.87 -7.13
C LEU A 53 16.71 -6.77 -6.16
N LEU A 54 17.54 -7.08 -5.17
CA LEU A 54 18.08 -6.09 -4.24
C LEU A 54 18.83 -4.97 -4.97
N GLN A 55 19.67 -5.31 -5.96
CA GLN A 55 20.36 -4.30 -6.77
C GLN A 55 19.37 -3.39 -7.51
N SER A 56 18.28 -3.96 -8.03
CA SER A 56 17.23 -3.22 -8.73
C SER A 56 16.48 -2.28 -7.78
N ILE A 57 16.12 -2.76 -6.59
CA ILE A 57 15.53 -1.94 -5.51
C ILE A 57 16.46 -0.77 -5.17
N ARG A 58 17.73 -1.05 -4.88
CA ARG A 58 18.71 -0.01 -4.54
C ARG A 58 18.87 1.03 -5.64
N ALA A 59 18.89 0.60 -6.91
CA ALA A 59 18.96 1.52 -8.04
C ALA A 59 17.74 2.47 -8.10
N SER A 60 16.54 1.95 -7.83
CA SER A 60 15.30 2.74 -7.80
C SER A 60 15.28 3.80 -6.70
N TYR A 61 15.93 3.55 -5.56
CA TYR A 61 16.02 4.55 -4.48
C TYR A 61 17.24 5.48 -4.58
N GLY A 62 18.37 5.01 -5.11
CA GLY A 62 19.66 5.74 -5.10
C GLY A 62 19.92 6.64 -6.31
N LYS A 63 19.23 6.45 -7.44
CA LYS A 63 19.46 7.22 -8.69
C LYS A 63 18.23 7.97 -9.19
N ASN A 64 17.17 8.04 -8.38
CA ASN A 64 15.88 8.55 -8.81
C ASN A 64 15.51 9.82 -8.05
N ASP A 65 15.40 10.93 -8.77
CA ASP A 65 14.99 12.22 -8.21
C ASP A 65 13.64 12.13 -7.48
N LYS A 66 12.78 11.17 -7.86
CA LYS A 66 11.50 10.93 -7.18
C LYS A 66 11.65 10.57 -5.70
N ALA A 67 12.68 9.79 -5.36
CA ALA A 67 12.96 9.44 -3.97
C ALA A 67 13.34 10.72 -3.20
N LEU A 68 14.18 11.57 -3.79
CA LEU A 68 14.55 12.85 -3.19
C LEU A 68 13.33 13.77 -2.99
N PHE A 69 12.43 13.88 -3.97
CA PHE A 69 11.20 14.67 -3.83
C PHE A 69 10.27 14.10 -2.75
N LEU A 70 10.09 12.77 -2.71
CA LEU A 70 9.28 12.12 -1.67
C LEU A 70 9.84 12.42 -0.27
N LYS A 71 11.16 12.38 -0.11
CA LYS A 71 11.81 12.78 1.15
C LYS A 71 11.49 14.23 1.52
N LYS A 72 11.60 15.17 0.58
CA LYS A 72 11.24 16.57 0.83
C LYS A 72 9.78 16.72 1.24
N VAL A 73 8.87 15.95 0.65
CA VAL A 73 7.45 15.93 1.06
C VAL A 73 7.32 15.48 2.51
N TYR A 74 7.98 14.39 2.92
CA TYR A 74 7.93 13.91 4.31
C TYR A 74 8.53 14.90 5.31
N ASP A 75 9.66 15.53 4.96
CA ASP A 75 10.27 16.57 5.79
C ASP A 75 9.28 17.74 6.00
N LYS A 76 8.59 18.16 4.93
CA LYS A 76 7.57 19.22 4.98
C LYS A 76 6.30 18.83 5.74
N VAL A 77 5.81 17.60 5.56
CA VAL A 77 4.67 17.07 6.33
C VAL A 77 4.99 17.10 7.82
N SER A 78 6.18 16.63 8.19
CA SER A 78 6.63 16.59 9.58
C SER A 78 6.64 17.98 10.22
N LEU A 79 7.28 18.95 9.57
CA LEU A 79 7.31 20.33 10.04
C LEU A 79 5.90 20.92 10.20
N LYS A 80 5.04 20.71 9.21
CA LYS A 80 3.67 21.23 9.21
C LYS A 80 2.74 20.56 10.22
N LEU A 81 3.02 19.32 10.62
CA LEU A 81 2.29 18.62 11.69
C LEU A 81 2.77 19.12 13.05
N GLU A 82 4.07 19.32 13.22
CA GLU A 82 4.68 19.88 14.44
C GLU A 82 4.19 21.31 14.69
N GLU A 83 4.17 22.18 13.67
CA GLU A 83 3.63 23.55 13.74
C GLU A 83 2.15 23.59 14.16
N ARG A 84 1.40 22.50 13.94
CA ARG A 84 -0.01 22.35 14.29
C ARG A 84 -0.22 21.52 15.56
N GLU A 85 0.86 21.19 16.28
CA GLU A 85 0.84 20.41 17.51
C GLU A 85 0.17 19.03 17.36
N VAL A 86 0.24 18.44 16.16
CA VAL A 86 -0.31 17.11 15.90
C VAL A 86 0.62 16.05 16.49
N ASP A 87 0.06 15.20 17.36
CA ASP A 87 0.75 14.04 17.92
C ASP A 87 0.92 12.97 16.83
N VAL A 88 2.08 12.99 16.17
CA VAL A 88 2.45 12.07 15.10
C VAL A 88 2.40 10.60 15.52
N GLU A 89 2.48 10.28 16.81
CA GLU A 89 2.38 8.90 17.28
C GLU A 89 0.95 8.34 17.25
N LYS A 90 -0.05 9.23 17.26
CA LYS A 90 -1.47 8.85 17.13
C LYS A 90 -1.93 8.68 15.70
N LEU A 91 -1.19 9.21 14.73
CA LEU A 91 -1.55 9.10 13.32
C LEU A 91 -1.37 7.67 12.80
N LYS A 92 -2.37 7.16 12.10
CA LYS A 92 -2.26 5.86 11.42
C LYS A 92 -1.42 6.01 10.14
N VAL A 93 -0.65 4.98 9.79
CA VAL A 93 0.18 4.98 8.57
C VAL A 93 -0.38 4.01 7.56
N VAL A 94 -0.77 4.51 6.40
CA VAL A 94 -1.21 3.71 5.26
C VAL A 94 -0.06 3.57 4.28
N THR A 95 0.55 2.38 4.23
CA THR A 95 1.61 2.03 3.28
C THR A 95 0.99 1.77 1.90
N MET A 96 1.30 2.61 0.92
CA MET A 96 0.78 2.52 -0.44
C MET A 96 1.80 1.90 -1.40
N ILE A 97 1.35 0.90 -2.15
CA ILE A 97 2.08 0.34 -3.28
C ILE A 97 1.94 1.27 -4.49
N ALA A 98 3.05 1.81 -5.00
CA ALA A 98 3.05 2.76 -6.13
C ALA A 98 2.83 2.08 -7.51
N ALA A 99 1.72 1.36 -7.68
CA ALA A 99 1.35 0.69 -8.92
C ALA A 99 -0.16 0.58 -9.12
N GLY A 100 -0.56 0.18 -10.33
CA GLY A 100 -1.94 -0.22 -10.63
C GLY A 100 -2.99 0.88 -10.54
N GLY A 101 -2.58 2.15 -10.59
CA GLY A 101 -3.45 3.32 -10.50
C GLY A 101 -3.73 3.78 -9.07
N ALA A 102 -3.03 3.24 -8.06
CA ALA A 102 -2.97 3.86 -6.74
C ALA A 102 -2.50 5.32 -6.88
N PRO A 103 -3.01 6.27 -6.07
CA PRO A 103 -2.79 7.71 -6.27
C PRO A 103 -1.42 8.22 -5.80
N TYR A 104 -0.38 7.43 -5.98
CA TYR A 104 0.95 7.73 -5.46
C TYR A 104 1.57 9.02 -6.00
N GLU A 105 1.13 9.51 -7.17
CA GLU A 105 1.66 10.77 -7.70
C GLU A 105 1.13 11.97 -6.91
N ALA A 106 -0.12 11.93 -6.43
CA ALA A 106 -0.74 13.00 -5.64
C ALA A 106 -0.14 13.15 -4.22
N TYR A 107 0.64 12.16 -3.78
CA TYR A 107 1.23 12.12 -2.43
C TYR A 107 2.75 12.18 -2.41
N GLY A 108 3.39 12.47 -3.55
CA GLY A 108 4.80 12.87 -3.58
C GLY A 108 5.63 12.32 -4.75
N LEU A 109 5.25 11.19 -5.35
CA LEU A 109 6.03 10.63 -6.49
C LEU A 109 5.80 11.38 -7.82
N GLY A 110 4.76 12.22 -7.86
CA GLY A 110 4.43 13.11 -8.98
C GLY A 110 5.34 14.33 -9.04
N CYS A 111 5.86 14.79 -7.90
CA CYS A 111 6.56 16.07 -7.77
C CYS A 111 7.81 16.16 -8.67
N ARG A 112 7.96 17.34 -9.25
CA ARG A 112 9.05 17.81 -10.12
C ARG A 112 9.54 19.21 -9.71
N SER A 113 8.80 19.93 -8.87
CA SER A 113 9.17 21.24 -8.33
C SER A 113 8.96 21.31 -6.81
N ASP A 114 9.57 22.32 -6.17
CA ASP A 114 9.34 22.58 -4.74
C ASP A 114 7.90 23.07 -4.46
N GLU A 115 7.23 23.69 -5.44
CA GLU A 115 5.81 24.07 -5.34
C GLU A 115 4.90 22.84 -5.25
N GLU A 116 5.14 21.82 -6.09
CA GLU A 116 4.41 20.56 -6.04
C GLU A 116 4.68 19.78 -4.75
N VAL A 117 5.91 19.85 -4.22
CA VAL A 117 6.26 19.31 -2.89
C VAL A 117 5.41 19.96 -1.80
N GLU A 118 5.27 21.28 -1.82
CA GLU A 118 4.49 22.04 -0.84
C GLU A 118 2.99 21.69 -0.91
N ALA A 119 2.45 21.55 -2.13
CA ALA A 119 1.08 21.12 -2.35
C ALA A 119 0.83 19.69 -1.84
N CYS A 120 1.71 18.73 -2.18
CA CYS A 120 1.60 17.34 -1.71
C CYS A 120 1.69 17.24 -0.17
N ALA A 121 2.60 18.01 0.44
CA ALA A 121 2.71 18.05 1.90
C ALA A 121 1.43 18.61 2.54
N THR A 122 0.85 19.66 1.97
CA THR A 122 -0.41 20.24 2.45
C THR A 122 -1.57 19.24 2.35
N SER A 123 -1.65 18.49 1.25
CA SER A 123 -2.65 17.42 1.08
C SER A 123 -2.50 16.32 2.13
N GLN A 124 -1.27 15.85 2.41
CA GLN A 124 -1.02 14.86 3.46
C GLN A 124 -1.37 15.37 4.87
N VAL A 125 -1.12 16.64 5.16
CA VAL A 125 -1.48 17.20 6.47
C VAL A 125 -3.00 17.40 6.59
N THR A 126 -3.67 17.79 5.52
CA THR A 126 -5.15 17.86 5.50
C THR A 126 -5.75 16.48 5.76
N LEU A 127 -5.24 15.45 5.09
CA LEU A 127 -5.60 14.05 5.34
C LEU A 127 -5.37 13.63 6.80
N ALA A 128 -4.22 13.99 7.37
CA ALA A 128 -3.90 13.68 8.76
C ALA A 128 -4.86 14.36 9.76
N LEU A 129 -5.23 15.62 9.51
CA LEU A 129 -6.11 16.39 10.39
C LEU A 129 -7.57 15.97 10.29
N GLU A 130 -8.05 15.69 9.08
CA GLU A 130 -9.46 15.38 8.82
C GLU A 130 -9.78 13.91 9.06
N HIS A 131 -8.82 13.01 8.79
CA HIS A 131 -9.06 11.57 8.75
C HIS A 131 -8.10 10.77 9.66
N GLY A 132 -7.13 11.42 10.31
CA GLY A 132 -6.29 10.76 11.33
C GLY A 132 -5.21 9.82 10.79
N PHE A 133 -4.89 9.89 9.49
CA PHE A 133 -3.86 9.05 8.89
C PHE A 133 -3.00 9.78 7.85
N ILE A 134 -1.84 9.21 7.58
CA ILE A 134 -0.87 9.65 6.58
C ILE A 134 -0.59 8.54 5.58
N ILE A 135 -0.09 8.93 4.41
CA ILE A 135 0.24 8.01 3.33
C ILE A 135 1.76 7.89 3.23
N ASP A 136 2.26 6.68 3.46
CA ASP A 136 3.65 6.34 3.21
C ASP A 136 3.76 5.51 1.92
N ILE A 137 4.57 5.96 0.97
CA ILE A 137 4.66 5.38 -0.36
C ILE A 137 5.87 4.46 -0.44
N ILE A 138 5.67 3.25 -0.99
CA ILE A 138 6.78 2.42 -1.48
C ILE A 138 7.17 2.95 -2.87
N PRO A 139 8.32 3.62 -3.05
CA PRO A 139 8.72 4.29 -4.29
C PRO A 139 9.20 3.31 -5.38
N LEU A 140 8.76 2.06 -5.33
CA LEU A 140 8.90 1.12 -6.43
C LEU A 140 7.67 1.21 -7.30
N HIS A 141 7.86 1.50 -8.58
CA HIS A 141 6.77 1.52 -9.55
C HIS A 141 7.05 0.60 -10.73
N PHE A 142 6.01 0.30 -11.51
CA PHE A 142 6.12 -0.65 -12.63
C PHE A 142 7.23 -0.32 -13.64
N LYS A 143 7.54 0.97 -13.85
CA LYS A 143 8.59 1.42 -14.77
C LYS A 143 10.00 0.96 -14.33
N ASP A 144 10.22 0.72 -13.03
CA ASP A 144 11.50 0.22 -12.51
C ASP A 144 11.74 -1.24 -12.92
N PHE A 145 10.65 -1.99 -13.10
CA PHE A 145 10.70 -3.43 -13.39
C PHE A 145 10.50 -3.76 -14.85
N ARG A 146 10.46 -2.74 -15.73
CA ARG A 146 10.38 -2.65 -17.22
C ARG A 146 9.63 -3.74 -18.02
N LYS A 147 9.61 -5.01 -17.61
CA LYS A 147 8.88 -6.13 -18.24
C LYS A 147 8.38 -7.22 -17.26
N HIS A 148 8.67 -7.16 -15.96
CA HIS A 148 8.35 -8.26 -15.03
C HIS A 148 7.47 -7.82 -13.87
N ILE A 149 6.14 -7.94 -14.06
CA ILE A 149 5.14 -7.65 -13.02
C ILE A 149 5.33 -8.51 -11.77
N VAL A 150 5.76 -9.75 -11.93
CA VAL A 150 5.96 -10.68 -10.81
C VAL A 150 7.18 -10.25 -10.00
N SER A 151 8.30 -9.90 -10.65
CA SER A 151 9.49 -9.37 -9.97
C SER A 151 9.21 -8.08 -9.20
N PHE A 152 8.36 -7.20 -9.75
CA PHE A 152 7.88 -6.01 -9.05
C PHE A 152 7.13 -6.39 -7.76
N ASN A 153 6.18 -7.33 -7.85
CA ASN A 153 5.39 -7.75 -6.69
C ASN A 153 6.24 -8.48 -5.64
N VAL A 154 7.24 -9.28 -6.04
CA VAL A 154 8.20 -9.90 -5.10
C VAL A 154 9.01 -8.83 -4.35
N ALA A 155 9.52 -7.82 -5.07
CA ALA A 155 10.29 -6.75 -4.47
C ALA A 155 9.45 -5.89 -3.50
N VAL A 156 8.24 -5.51 -3.91
CA VAL A 156 7.32 -4.76 -3.05
C VAL A 156 6.90 -5.58 -1.84
N ALA A 157 6.58 -6.86 -2.02
CA ALA A 157 6.19 -7.73 -0.93
C ALA A 157 7.30 -7.88 0.12
N ALA A 158 8.56 -7.98 -0.31
CA ALA A 158 9.70 -8.06 0.60
C ALA A 158 9.87 -6.77 1.41
N LEU A 159 9.69 -5.60 0.78
CA LEU A 159 9.75 -4.31 1.49
C LEU A 159 8.60 -4.13 2.50
N ILE A 160 7.38 -4.52 2.14
CA ILE A 160 6.24 -4.49 3.07
C ILE A 160 6.48 -5.47 4.21
N PHE A 161 6.89 -6.70 3.89
CA PHE A 161 7.13 -7.73 4.88
C PHE A 161 8.22 -7.30 5.88
N GLN A 162 9.32 -6.73 5.40
CA GLN A 162 10.36 -6.16 6.25
C GLN A 162 9.83 -5.05 7.16
N ARG A 163 9.00 -4.14 6.64
CA ARG A 163 8.38 -3.07 7.46
C ARG A 163 7.51 -3.64 8.56
N LEU A 164 6.65 -4.59 8.22
CA LEU A 164 5.76 -5.24 9.19
C LEU A 164 6.55 -6.00 10.27
N LYS A 165 7.66 -6.64 9.89
CA LYS A 165 8.58 -7.30 10.84
C LYS A 165 9.26 -6.29 11.77
N HIS A 166 9.81 -5.21 11.23
CA HIS A 166 10.48 -4.17 12.02
C HIS A 166 9.51 -3.41 12.94
N GLN A 167 8.25 -3.23 12.53
CA GLN A 167 7.20 -2.71 13.41
C GLN A 167 7.05 -3.53 14.69
N GLN A 168 7.09 -4.85 14.57
CA GLN A 168 6.89 -5.77 15.70
C GLN A 168 8.07 -5.77 16.65
N GLU A 169 9.26 -5.54 16.12
CA GLU A 169 10.47 -5.31 16.90
C GLU A 169 10.48 -3.92 17.56
N MET A 170 9.37 -3.17 17.46
CA MET A 170 9.20 -1.81 17.99
C MET A 170 10.30 -0.86 17.52
N ARG A 171 10.85 -1.10 16.31
CA ARG A 171 11.88 -0.23 15.74
C ARG A 171 11.24 1.14 15.43
N PRO A 172 11.79 2.25 15.96
CA PRO A 172 11.24 3.58 15.73
C PRO A 172 11.12 3.88 14.25
N GLY A 173 9.98 4.47 13.88
CA GLY A 173 9.68 4.80 12.50
C GLY A 173 9.70 3.58 11.61
N PHE A 174 8.93 2.52 11.92
CA PHE A 174 8.56 1.40 11.04
C PHE A 174 7.05 1.09 11.08
N ARG A 175 6.19 2.10 11.25
CA ARG A 175 4.73 1.89 11.41
C ARG A 175 4.01 1.71 10.07
N THR A 176 3.10 0.75 10.02
CA THR A 176 2.17 0.43 8.95
C THR A 176 0.89 -0.12 9.57
N ASN A 177 -0.17 0.67 9.54
CA ASN A 177 -1.49 0.27 10.02
C ASN A 177 -2.33 -0.36 8.91
N ALA A 178 -2.12 0.06 7.65
CA ALA A 178 -2.76 -0.58 6.51
C ALA A 178 -1.86 -0.58 5.27
N ILE A 179 -2.17 -1.49 4.34
CA ILE A 179 -1.55 -1.58 3.01
C ILE A 179 -2.59 -1.18 1.98
N LEU A 180 -2.31 -0.13 1.21
CA LEU A 180 -3.14 0.34 0.09
C LEU A 180 -2.55 -0.15 -1.23
N PHE A 181 -3.36 -0.85 -2.01
CA PHE A 181 -2.96 -1.41 -3.30
C PHE A 181 -4.07 -1.30 -4.33
N ALA A 182 -3.68 -1.36 -5.60
CA ALA A 182 -4.60 -1.38 -6.73
C ALA A 182 -4.06 -2.30 -7.82
N CYS A 183 -4.95 -3.00 -8.54
CA CYS A 183 -4.65 -3.84 -9.71
C CYS A 183 -3.30 -4.59 -9.62
N LYS A 184 -2.24 -4.00 -10.20
CA LYS A 184 -0.89 -4.57 -10.35
C LYS A 184 -0.12 -4.74 -9.04
N GLY A 185 -0.56 -4.12 -7.95
CA GLY A 185 0.02 -4.27 -6.61
C GLY A 185 -0.64 -5.36 -5.76
N THR A 186 -1.72 -5.98 -6.23
CA THR A 186 -2.52 -6.96 -5.47
C THR A 186 -1.68 -8.18 -5.08
N LEU A 187 -0.90 -8.74 -6.00
CA LEU A 187 -0.03 -9.87 -5.71
C LEU A 187 1.04 -9.54 -4.65
N GLY A 188 1.61 -8.34 -4.69
CA GLY A 188 2.61 -7.89 -3.72
C GLY A 188 2.03 -7.72 -2.33
N ALA A 189 0.81 -7.17 -2.24
CA ALA A 189 0.06 -7.13 -0.99
C ALA A 189 -0.21 -8.55 -0.48
N ALA A 190 -0.75 -9.44 -1.32
CA ALA A 190 -1.03 -10.83 -0.96
C ALA A 190 0.22 -11.58 -0.45
N LEU A 191 1.33 -11.55 -1.21
CA LEU A 191 2.57 -12.23 -0.82
C LEU A 191 3.12 -11.71 0.52
N SER A 192 3.08 -10.40 0.75
CA SER A 192 3.53 -9.82 2.01
C SER A 192 2.65 -10.24 3.19
N CYS A 193 1.32 -10.30 2.99
CA CYS A 193 0.38 -10.79 4.00
C CYS A 193 0.61 -12.26 4.30
N TYR A 194 0.86 -13.07 3.26
CA TYR A 194 1.12 -14.50 3.44
C TYR A 194 2.40 -14.72 4.25
N ALA A 195 3.48 -14.04 3.88
CA ALA A 195 4.75 -14.10 4.60
C ALA A 195 4.61 -13.68 6.06
N TYR A 196 3.93 -12.54 6.29
CA TYR A 196 3.66 -12.04 7.63
C TYR A 196 2.85 -13.03 8.48
N SER A 197 1.82 -13.65 7.89
CA SER A 197 1.00 -14.65 8.57
C SER A 197 1.75 -15.95 8.90
N LYS A 198 2.62 -16.43 8.00
CA LYS A 198 3.37 -17.67 8.16
C LYS A 198 4.46 -17.55 9.22
N LEU A 199 5.11 -16.40 9.32
CA LEU A 199 6.23 -16.19 10.22
C LEU A 199 5.80 -15.87 11.67
N GLY A 200 4.49 -15.87 11.93
CA GLY A 200 3.95 -16.06 13.29
C GLY A 200 4.20 -14.90 14.26
N CYS A 201 4.64 -13.76 13.74
CA CYS A 201 4.89 -12.60 14.58
C CYS A 201 3.53 -11.88 14.83
N ASN A 202 3.14 -11.80 16.10
CA ASN A 202 2.18 -10.90 16.76
C ASN A 202 0.67 -10.82 16.35
N GLU A 203 -0.09 -10.18 17.26
CA GLU A 203 -1.57 -10.00 17.29
C GLU A 203 -2.06 -8.74 16.55
N SER A 204 -1.16 -7.87 16.07
CA SER A 204 -1.54 -6.59 15.47
C SER A 204 -2.37 -6.77 14.19
N LYS A 205 -3.57 -6.18 14.19
CA LYS A 205 -4.44 -6.18 13.01
C LYS A 205 -3.95 -5.14 12.00
N ILE A 206 -3.64 -5.61 10.79
CA ILE A 206 -3.23 -4.75 9.66
C ILE A 206 -4.41 -4.61 8.70
N GLY A 207 -4.68 -3.38 8.26
CA GLY A 207 -5.67 -3.08 7.24
C GLY A 207 -5.19 -3.42 5.83
N LEU A 208 -6.09 -3.89 4.97
CA LEU A 208 -5.87 -4.12 3.54
C LEU A 208 -6.89 -3.30 2.76
N ILE A 209 -6.41 -2.33 1.97
CA ILE A 209 -7.24 -1.40 1.22
C ILE A 209 -7.01 -1.65 -0.26
N GLY A 210 -7.95 -2.34 -0.91
CA GLY A 210 -7.91 -2.64 -2.33
C GLY A 210 -8.75 -1.66 -3.15
N PHE A 211 -8.14 -1.01 -4.14
CA PHE A 211 -8.86 -0.21 -5.15
C PHE A 211 -8.96 -0.95 -6.47
N GLY A 212 -10.18 -1.03 -7.03
CA GLY A 212 -10.39 -1.48 -8.41
C GLY A 212 -9.83 -2.88 -8.70
N THR A 213 -9.89 -3.80 -7.74
CA THR A 213 -9.16 -5.08 -7.79
C THR A 213 -10.04 -6.29 -7.45
N ASP A 214 -9.77 -7.46 -8.07
CA ASP A 214 -10.22 -8.76 -7.56
C ASP A 214 -9.09 -9.34 -6.73
N LEU A 215 -9.41 -9.62 -5.47
CA LEU A 215 -8.46 -10.23 -4.55
C LEU A 215 -7.98 -11.62 -5.03
N SER A 216 -8.60 -12.21 -6.06
CA SER A 216 -8.15 -13.48 -6.66
C SER A 216 -6.70 -13.49 -7.14
N GLN A 217 -6.09 -12.33 -7.39
CA GLN A 217 -4.65 -12.25 -7.69
C GLN A 217 -3.80 -12.41 -6.42
N GLY A 218 -3.70 -13.66 -5.95
CA GLY A 218 -2.83 -14.08 -4.85
C GLY A 218 -3.51 -14.23 -3.49
N PHE A 219 -4.66 -13.59 -3.20
CA PHE A 219 -5.34 -13.83 -1.91
C PHE A 219 -6.10 -15.15 -1.87
N ASP A 220 -6.56 -15.67 -3.01
CA ASP A 220 -7.19 -16.99 -3.10
C ASP A 220 -6.21 -18.14 -2.76
N ASP A 221 -4.90 -17.88 -2.89
CA ASP A 221 -3.83 -18.83 -2.56
C ASP A 221 -3.48 -18.82 -1.06
N ILE A 222 -3.99 -17.85 -0.30
CA ILE A 222 -3.68 -17.69 1.13
C ILE A 222 -4.76 -18.40 1.96
N PRO A 223 -4.38 -19.26 2.92
CA PRO A 223 -5.36 -19.85 3.83
C PRO A 223 -6.22 -18.79 4.51
N ILE A 224 -7.54 -18.98 4.57
CA ILE A 224 -8.47 -18.03 5.19
C ILE A 224 -8.09 -17.73 6.65
N SER A 225 -7.58 -18.72 7.38
CA SER A 225 -7.06 -18.56 8.75
C SER A 225 -5.82 -17.67 8.86
N SER A 226 -5.07 -17.51 7.77
CA SER A 226 -3.97 -16.55 7.68
C SER A 226 -4.50 -15.13 7.42
N LEU A 227 -5.56 -15.02 6.64
CA LEU A 227 -6.22 -13.76 6.30
C LEU A 227 -7.09 -13.18 7.42
N SER A 228 -7.53 -14.00 8.38
CA SER A 228 -8.35 -13.56 9.53
C SER A 228 -7.65 -12.57 10.47
N ARG A 229 -6.36 -12.30 10.27
CA ARG A 229 -5.56 -11.31 11.00
C ARG A 229 -5.63 -9.92 10.38
N PHE A 230 -6.25 -9.78 9.23
CA PHE A 230 -6.32 -8.54 8.48
C PHE A 230 -7.74 -8.01 8.45
N SER A 231 -7.88 -6.71 8.63
CA SER A 231 -9.12 -6.00 8.32
C SER A 231 -9.08 -5.66 6.84
N ILE A 232 -10.13 -5.96 6.07
CA ILE A 232 -10.12 -5.81 4.61
C ILE A 232 -11.21 -4.85 4.16
N LEU A 233 -10.82 -3.86 3.34
CA LEU A 233 -11.70 -2.94 2.65
C LEU A 233 -11.41 -3.01 1.15
N VAL A 234 -12.42 -3.35 0.35
CA VAL A 234 -12.32 -3.32 -1.11
C VAL A 234 -13.26 -2.27 -1.69
N LEU A 235 -12.69 -1.26 -2.34
CA LEU A 235 -13.38 -0.14 -2.95
C LEU A 235 -13.38 -0.31 -4.48
N ASN A 236 -14.56 -0.59 -5.04
CA ASN A 236 -14.75 -0.86 -6.47
C ASN A 236 -15.82 0.06 -7.07
N SER A 237 -16.00 0.02 -8.40
CA SER A 237 -17.14 0.61 -9.09
C SER A 237 -17.89 -0.44 -9.92
N GLU A 238 -19.00 -0.04 -10.55
CA GLU A 238 -19.71 -0.90 -11.49
C GLU A 238 -18.92 -1.17 -12.78
N ASP A 239 -18.05 -0.24 -13.16
CA ASP A 239 -17.25 -0.25 -14.38
C ASP A 239 -15.78 -0.70 -14.13
N THR A 240 -15.44 -1.26 -12.96
CA THR A 240 -14.06 -1.70 -12.71
C THR A 240 -13.67 -2.86 -13.63
N ALA A 241 -12.37 -2.95 -13.97
CA ALA A 241 -11.79 -4.00 -14.83
C ALA A 241 -12.07 -5.44 -14.34
N VAL A 242 -12.51 -5.59 -13.10
CA VAL A 242 -12.88 -6.86 -12.46
C VAL A 242 -14.24 -7.41 -12.90
N GLY A 243 -15.15 -6.54 -13.35
CA GLY A 243 -16.52 -6.90 -13.71
C GLY A 243 -17.33 -7.57 -12.57
N ASN A 244 -18.48 -8.12 -12.93
CA ASN A 244 -19.38 -8.81 -11.98
C ASN A 244 -18.74 -10.06 -11.35
N ASP A 245 -17.93 -10.79 -12.12
CA ASP A 245 -17.27 -12.01 -11.64
C ASP A 245 -16.22 -11.70 -10.57
N GLY A 246 -15.41 -10.66 -10.78
CA GLY A 246 -14.43 -10.21 -9.79
C GLY A 246 -15.08 -9.73 -8.50
N ARG A 247 -16.19 -9.00 -8.60
CA ARG A 247 -16.99 -8.58 -7.43
C ARG A 247 -17.52 -9.78 -6.65
N THR A 248 -18.11 -10.74 -7.34
CA THR A 248 -18.64 -11.97 -6.71
C THR A 248 -17.54 -12.74 -5.99
N ARG A 249 -16.33 -12.80 -6.56
CA ARG A 249 -15.15 -13.40 -5.90
C ARG A 249 -14.76 -12.66 -4.63
N VAL A 250 -14.69 -11.33 -4.66
CA VAL A 250 -14.40 -10.51 -3.47
C VAL A 250 -15.46 -10.75 -2.38
N GLU A 251 -16.75 -10.67 -2.71
CA GLU A 251 -17.83 -10.90 -1.75
C GLU A 251 -17.76 -12.30 -1.13
N LYS A 252 -17.45 -13.32 -1.95
CA LYS A 252 -17.27 -14.70 -1.47
C LYS A 252 -16.09 -14.82 -0.49
N LEU A 253 -14.96 -14.18 -0.80
CA LEU A 253 -13.79 -14.18 0.07
C LEU A 253 -14.10 -13.48 1.41
N LEU A 254 -14.67 -12.28 1.36
CA LEU A 254 -15.03 -11.51 2.56
C LEU A 254 -16.02 -12.28 3.44
N LYS A 255 -17.06 -12.87 2.85
CA LYS A 255 -18.02 -13.72 3.57
C LYS A 255 -17.33 -14.93 4.24
N SER A 256 -16.35 -15.52 3.57
CA SER A 256 -15.61 -16.66 4.13
C SER A 256 -14.72 -16.25 5.31
N LEU A 257 -14.18 -15.02 5.30
CA LEU A 257 -13.45 -14.44 6.43
C LEU A 257 -14.38 -14.21 7.63
N GLU A 258 -15.51 -13.56 7.41
CA GLU A 258 -16.53 -13.33 8.44
C GLU A 258 -17.00 -14.64 9.09
N MET A 259 -17.20 -15.70 8.30
CA MET A 259 -17.57 -17.01 8.83
C MET A 259 -16.48 -17.68 9.68
N THR A 260 -15.21 -17.31 9.47
CA THR A 260 -14.07 -17.90 10.19
C THR A 260 -13.82 -17.20 11.52
N ASN A 261 -14.07 -15.88 11.62
CA ASN A 261 -13.99 -15.14 12.89
C ASN A 261 -14.98 -13.95 12.89
N PRO A 262 -16.26 -14.18 13.22
CA PRO A 262 -17.33 -13.20 13.03
C PRO A 262 -17.31 -12.02 14.00
N VAL A 263 -16.56 -12.12 15.11
CA VAL A 263 -16.60 -11.11 16.19
C VAL A 263 -15.49 -10.07 16.03
N GLU A 264 -14.48 -10.32 15.21
CA GLU A 264 -13.23 -9.56 15.23
C GLU A 264 -12.74 -9.04 13.88
N ILE A 265 -13.29 -9.48 12.75
CA ILE A 265 -12.80 -9.09 11.42
C ILE A 265 -13.70 -7.99 10.85
N TYR A 266 -13.12 -6.83 10.58
CA TYR A 266 -13.72 -5.86 9.67
C TYR A 266 -13.42 -6.29 8.23
N ALA A 267 -14.42 -6.77 7.49
CA ALA A 267 -14.30 -7.20 6.10
C ALA A 267 -15.43 -6.57 5.28
N ARG A 268 -15.13 -5.57 4.46
CA ARG A 268 -16.14 -4.80 3.73
C ARG A 268 -15.76 -4.61 2.27
N THR A 269 -16.78 -4.62 1.42
CA THR A 269 -16.66 -4.11 0.06
C THR A 269 -17.66 -2.97 -0.14
N LYS A 270 -17.22 -1.91 -0.82
CA LYS A 270 -18.06 -0.78 -1.21
C LYS A 270 -17.96 -0.58 -2.71
N VAL A 271 -19.12 -0.52 -3.36
CA VAL A 271 -19.24 -0.29 -4.80
C VAL A 271 -19.76 1.12 -5.03
N TYR A 272 -18.99 1.93 -5.75
CA TYR A 272 -19.37 3.27 -6.14
C TYR A 272 -20.04 3.24 -7.52
N ASP A 273 -21.24 3.82 -7.60
CA ASP A 273 -21.94 4.08 -8.85
C ASP A 273 -21.37 5.38 -9.48
N ILE A 274 -20.34 5.21 -10.30
CA ILE A 274 -19.64 6.31 -10.96
C ILE A 274 -20.53 6.94 -12.05
N GLY A 275 -21.43 6.17 -12.65
CA GLY A 275 -22.40 6.67 -13.63
C GLY A 275 -23.36 7.70 -13.03
N LYS A 276 -23.74 7.56 -11.77
CA LYS A 276 -24.55 8.56 -11.04
C LYS A 276 -23.76 9.73 -10.47
N ARG A 277 -22.42 9.67 -10.49
CA ARG A 277 -21.51 10.67 -9.92
C ARG A 277 -20.63 11.35 -10.99
N LEU A 278 -21.05 11.33 -12.26
CA LEU A 278 -20.27 11.90 -13.37
C LEU A 278 -19.98 13.39 -13.21
N ASP A 279 -20.85 14.13 -12.50
CA ASP A 279 -20.65 15.52 -12.13
C ASP A 279 -19.35 15.73 -11.34
N GLU A 280 -19.01 14.78 -10.46
CA GLU A 280 -17.76 14.76 -9.69
C GLU A 280 -16.51 14.50 -10.55
N PHE A 281 -16.70 14.06 -11.80
CA PHE A 281 -15.64 13.76 -12.76
C PHE A 281 -15.68 14.71 -13.98
N GLY A 282 -16.31 15.89 -13.84
CA GLY A 282 -16.40 16.87 -14.93
C GLY A 282 -17.29 16.42 -16.10
N GLY A 283 -18.28 15.56 -15.84
CA GLY A 283 -19.26 15.06 -16.80
C GLY A 283 -18.74 13.94 -17.72
N LYS A 284 -17.53 13.42 -17.48
CA LYS A 284 -16.94 12.33 -18.27
C LYS A 284 -16.83 11.06 -17.43
N ASN A 285 -17.20 9.91 -17.98
CA ASN A 285 -17.01 8.64 -17.29
C ASN A 285 -15.51 8.33 -17.20
N PRO A 286 -14.92 8.26 -15.99
CA PRO A 286 -13.51 7.90 -15.80
C PRO A 286 -13.24 6.40 -15.96
N ASP A 287 -14.28 5.58 -16.23
CA ASP A 287 -14.21 4.15 -16.51
C ASP A 287 -13.47 3.39 -15.39
N HIS A 288 -12.74 2.33 -15.73
CA HIS A 288 -11.88 1.56 -14.84
C HIS A 288 -10.80 2.37 -14.10
N SER A 289 -10.57 3.64 -14.44
CA SER A 289 -9.58 4.51 -13.79
C SER A 289 -10.20 5.52 -12.80
N TRP A 290 -11.48 5.39 -12.46
CA TRP A 290 -12.21 6.30 -11.56
C TRP A 290 -11.45 6.63 -10.27
N TYR A 291 -10.82 5.63 -9.65
CA TYR A 291 -10.07 5.82 -8.42
C TYR A 291 -8.85 6.70 -8.66
N ASN A 292 -8.14 6.55 -9.77
CA ASN A 292 -7.05 7.45 -10.15
C ASN A 292 -7.59 8.89 -10.35
N TYR A 293 -8.63 9.06 -11.16
CA TYR A 293 -9.22 10.37 -11.44
C TYR A 293 -9.74 11.09 -10.19
N MET A 294 -10.32 10.35 -9.24
CA MET A 294 -10.82 10.90 -7.98
C MET A 294 -9.75 11.66 -7.20
N PHE A 295 -8.49 11.21 -7.25
CA PHE A 295 -7.39 11.85 -6.53
C PHE A 295 -6.79 13.05 -7.27
N PHE A 296 -6.90 13.12 -8.60
CA PHE A 296 -6.36 14.24 -9.40
C PHE A 296 -7.38 15.32 -9.72
N ASN A 297 -8.67 15.02 -9.69
CA ASN A 297 -9.71 15.97 -10.05
C ASN A 297 -10.25 16.68 -8.81
N GLU A 298 -10.10 18.00 -8.74
CA GLU A 298 -10.65 18.84 -7.66
C GLU A 298 -12.17 18.68 -7.51
N SER A 299 -12.90 18.47 -8.61
CA SER A 299 -14.36 18.25 -8.55
C SER A 299 -14.77 16.93 -7.89
N ALA A 300 -13.84 15.99 -7.71
CA ALA A 300 -14.09 14.70 -7.08
C ALA A 300 -13.91 14.71 -5.55
N MET A 301 -13.94 15.89 -4.91
CA MET A 301 -13.77 16.03 -3.46
C MET A 301 -14.77 15.19 -2.65
N ARG A 302 -16.05 15.13 -3.05
CA ARG A 302 -17.07 14.40 -2.28
C ARG A 302 -16.77 12.90 -2.24
N ILE A 303 -16.61 12.26 -3.40
CA ILE A 303 -16.25 10.83 -3.45
C ILE A 303 -14.89 10.54 -2.83
N ARG A 304 -13.93 11.48 -2.91
CA ARG A 304 -12.63 11.34 -2.25
C ARG A 304 -12.77 11.32 -0.72
N ASN A 305 -13.55 12.22 -0.15
CA ASN A 305 -13.81 12.25 1.28
C ASN A 305 -14.60 11.01 1.72
N ASP A 306 -15.62 10.61 0.95
CA ASP A 306 -16.36 9.35 1.18
C ASP A 306 -15.40 8.14 1.23
N VAL A 307 -14.35 8.12 0.41
CA VAL A 307 -13.32 7.06 0.40
C VAL A 307 -12.40 7.15 1.61
N PHE A 308 -11.97 8.36 2.00
CA PHE A 308 -11.13 8.53 3.18
C PHE A 308 -11.84 8.20 4.49
N ASP A 309 -13.15 8.48 4.58
CA ASP A 309 -13.96 8.09 5.73
C ASP A 309 -14.01 6.57 5.88
N GLU A 310 -14.19 5.83 4.78
CA GLU A 310 -14.18 4.37 4.79
C GLU A 310 -12.80 3.79 5.16
N ILE A 311 -11.71 4.43 4.72
CA ILE A 311 -10.36 4.08 5.13
C ILE A 311 -10.16 4.35 6.62
N SER A 312 -10.66 5.47 7.13
CA SER A 312 -10.56 5.84 8.55
C SER A 312 -11.31 4.85 9.43
N GLU A 313 -12.54 4.48 9.05
CA GLU A 313 -13.34 3.45 9.71
C GLU A 313 -12.58 2.12 9.77
N LEU A 314 -11.99 1.67 8.66
CA LEU A 314 -11.13 0.47 8.65
C LEU A 314 -9.98 0.59 9.65
N LEU A 315 -9.31 1.75 9.72
CA LEU A 315 -8.14 1.96 10.55
C LEU A 315 -8.45 1.99 12.05
N GLU A 316 -9.68 2.31 12.46
CA GLU A 316 -10.15 2.14 13.85
C GLU A 316 -10.11 0.67 14.30
N HIS A 317 -10.20 -0.26 13.34
CA HIS A 317 -10.07 -1.69 13.57
C HIS A 317 -8.62 -2.21 13.45
N THR A 318 -7.63 -1.32 13.36
CA THR A 318 -6.20 -1.67 13.31
C THR A 318 -5.50 -1.22 14.60
N SER A 319 -4.74 -2.12 15.24
CA SER A 319 -4.05 -1.88 16.51
C SER A 319 -2.57 -1.62 16.29
#